data_AF-A0A3B9L4V7-F1
#
_entry.id   AF-A0A3B9L4V7-F1
#
_cell.length_a   1.000
_cell.length_b   1.000
_cell.length_c   1.000
_cell.angle_alpha   90.00
_cell.angle_beta   90.00
_cell.angle_gamma   90.00
#
_symmetry.space_group_name_H-M   'P 1'
#
loop_
_entity.id
_entity.type
_entity.pdbx_description
1 polymer ?
#
loop_
_entity_poly.entity_id
_entity_poly.type
_entity_poly.pdbx_seq_one_letter_code
_entity_poly.pdbx_strand_id
1 'polypeptide(L)'
;AADNLVPLTLELGGKSPVVLGRSADMQKAASRIMAGKTLNAGQICLAPDYAFVPQEKTKEFVGAATKAVETMFPTGLKDNDDYTSVVNQRHYDRIMSYIEEARDKGAEVIEINPTGENFSQQPHYKIPPHIIVDPSDDLKVMQDEIFGPILPI
;
A
#
# COMPACT_ATOMS: atom_id res chain seq x y z
N ALA A 1 -18.88 -25.80 -10.06
CA ALA A 1 -17.88 -26.88 -10.17
C ALA A 1 -18.29 -28.11 -9.38
N ALA A 2 -18.63 -27.98 -8.08
CA ALA A 2 -19.11 -29.07 -7.24
C ALA A 2 -20.30 -29.84 -7.85
N ASP A 3 -21.34 -29.15 -8.31
CA ASP A 3 -22.54 -29.76 -8.92
C ASP A 3 -22.25 -30.64 -10.15
N ASN A 4 -21.10 -30.43 -10.80
CA ASN A 4 -20.69 -31.15 -12.01
C ASN A 4 -19.40 -31.95 -11.81
N LEU A 5 -18.93 -32.11 -10.57
CA LEU A 5 -17.69 -32.84 -10.23
C LEU A 5 -16.46 -32.36 -11.02
N VAL A 6 -16.40 -31.06 -11.34
CA VAL A 6 -15.31 -30.46 -12.11
C VAL A 6 -14.15 -30.11 -11.18
N PRO A 7 -12.93 -30.62 -11.41
CA PRO A 7 -11.74 -30.23 -10.65
C PRO A 7 -11.41 -28.74 -10.83
N LEU A 8 -10.88 -28.11 -9.79
CA LEU A 8 -10.49 -26.70 -9.81
C LEU A 8 -9.12 -26.48 -9.16
N THR A 9 -8.43 -25.45 -9.66
CA THR A 9 -7.29 -24.80 -9.01
C THR A 9 -7.65 -23.32 -8.84
N LEU A 10 -7.51 -22.78 -7.63
CA LEU A 10 -7.89 -21.41 -7.29
C LEU A 10 -6.70 -20.66 -6.68
N GLU A 11 -6.44 -19.46 -7.18
CA GLU A 11 -5.47 -18.50 -6.64
C GLU A 11 -6.26 -17.23 -6.28
N LEU A 12 -6.43 -16.95 -4.98
CA LEU A 12 -7.50 -16.08 -4.47
C LEU A 12 -6.99 -14.82 -3.74
N GLY A 13 -5.77 -14.37 -4.08
CA GLY A 13 -5.14 -13.24 -3.40
C GLY A 13 -4.54 -13.61 -2.04
N GLY A 14 -4.10 -12.61 -1.30
CA GLY A 14 -3.54 -12.83 0.03
C GLY A 14 -3.08 -11.55 0.73
N LYS A 15 -3.06 -11.62 2.06
CA LYS A 15 -2.49 -10.58 2.92
C LYS A 15 -1.02 -10.90 3.15
N SER A 16 -0.16 -10.47 2.22
CA SER A 16 1.26 -10.86 2.18
C SER A 16 2.12 -10.05 3.16
N PRO A 17 2.69 -10.68 4.21
CA PRO A 17 3.56 -9.99 5.17
C PRO A 17 4.96 -9.74 4.63
N VAL A 18 5.57 -8.65 5.11
CA VAL A 18 7.03 -8.50 5.12
C VAL A 18 7.52 -8.39 6.54
N VAL A 19 8.51 -9.19 6.94
CA VAL A 19 9.07 -9.14 8.31
C VAL A 19 10.48 -8.55 8.26
N LEU A 20 10.69 -7.42 8.93
CA LEU A 20 11.99 -6.78 9.01
C LEU A 20 12.69 -7.11 10.33
N GLY A 21 13.86 -7.74 10.22
CA GLY A 21 14.75 -7.94 11.37
C GLY A 21 15.45 -6.64 11.78
N ARG A 22 15.87 -6.54 13.04
CA ARG A 22 16.61 -5.37 13.56
C ARG A 22 17.91 -5.08 12.80
N SER A 23 18.56 -6.10 12.24
CA SER A 23 19.78 -5.97 11.44
C SER A 23 19.52 -5.69 9.96
N ALA A 24 18.27 -5.56 9.53
CA ALA A 24 17.96 -5.29 8.13
C ALA A 24 18.44 -3.89 7.72
N ASP A 25 18.92 -3.80 6.48
CA ASP A 25 19.21 -2.56 5.78
C ASP A 25 17.88 -1.90 5.40
N MET A 26 17.51 -0.82 6.11
CA MET A 26 16.20 -0.18 5.97
C MET A 26 16.04 0.48 4.59
N GLN A 27 17.09 1.06 4.04
CA GLN A 27 17.06 1.72 2.74
C GLN A 27 16.77 0.70 1.64
N LYS A 28 17.51 -0.41 1.63
CA LYS A 28 17.31 -1.51 0.67
C LYS A 28 15.96 -2.19 0.85
N ALA A 29 15.54 -2.41 2.09
CA ALA A 29 14.25 -3.02 2.41
C ALA A 29 13.09 -2.14 1.93
N ALA A 30 13.06 -0.87 2.33
CA ALA A 30 12.01 0.07 1.97
C ALA A 30 11.94 0.28 0.46
N SER A 31 13.07 0.38 -0.24
CA SER A 31 13.09 0.46 -1.70
C SER A 31 12.40 -0.72 -2.37
N ARG A 32 12.66 -1.95 -1.92
CA ARG A 32 12.05 -3.16 -2.48
C ARG A 32 10.57 -3.28 -2.14
N ILE A 33 10.21 -2.99 -0.90
CA ILE A 33 8.83 -3.04 -0.43
C ILE A 33 8.00 -2.01 -1.19
N MET A 34 8.47 -0.76 -1.28
CA MET A 34 7.76 0.29 -1.99
C MET A 34 7.70 0.01 -3.48
N ALA A 35 8.75 -0.52 -4.12
CA ALA A 35 8.67 -0.93 -5.53
C ALA A 35 7.55 -1.96 -5.78
N GLY A 36 7.44 -2.97 -4.92
CA GLY A 36 6.34 -3.95 -4.98
C GLY A 36 4.98 -3.33 -4.71
N LYS A 37 4.90 -2.37 -3.78
CA LYS A 37 3.65 -1.71 -3.40
C LYS A 37 3.16 -0.67 -4.41
N THR A 38 4.07 -0.03 -5.13
CA THR A 38 3.72 0.96 -6.16
C THR A 38 3.53 0.35 -7.54
N LEU A 39 4.08 -0.84 -7.79
CA LEU A 39 3.81 -1.59 -9.01
C LEU A 39 2.31 -1.89 -9.13
N ASN A 40 1.72 -1.52 -10.27
CA ASN A 40 0.28 -1.58 -10.51
C ASN A 40 -0.58 -0.92 -9.40
N ALA A 41 -0.04 0.08 -8.70
CA ALA A 41 -0.67 0.70 -7.52
C ALA A 41 -1.08 -0.32 -6.44
N GLY A 42 -0.31 -1.39 -6.27
CA GLY A 42 -0.56 -2.42 -5.27
C GLY A 42 -1.66 -3.42 -5.63
N GLN A 43 -2.21 -3.34 -6.84
CA GLN A 43 -3.23 -4.27 -7.37
C GLN A 43 -2.56 -5.56 -7.89
N ILE A 44 -1.86 -6.27 -7.01
CA ILE A 44 -1.13 -7.51 -7.28
C ILE A 44 -1.33 -8.45 -6.09
N CYS A 45 -1.74 -9.70 -6.33
CA CYS A 45 -1.99 -10.70 -5.28
C CYS A 45 -0.76 -11.03 -4.39
N LEU A 46 0.44 -10.69 -4.87
CA LEU A 46 1.73 -10.89 -4.18
C LEU A 46 2.32 -9.56 -3.65
N ALA A 47 1.61 -8.44 -3.79
CA ALA A 47 2.10 -7.16 -3.29
C ALA A 47 2.31 -7.22 -1.77
N PRO A 48 3.35 -6.58 -1.22
CA PRO A 48 3.47 -6.40 0.23
C PRO A 48 2.20 -5.75 0.76
N ASP A 49 1.43 -6.47 1.58
CA ASP A 49 0.15 -5.96 2.07
C ASP A 49 0.32 -5.25 3.41
N TYR A 50 1.25 -5.70 4.24
CA TYR A 50 1.66 -5.08 5.51
C TYR A 50 3.12 -5.47 5.84
N ALA A 51 3.78 -4.70 6.70
CA ALA A 51 5.13 -5.01 7.14
C ALA A 51 5.28 -4.95 8.66
N PHE A 52 5.95 -5.93 9.26
CA PHE A 52 6.40 -5.84 10.64
C PHE A 52 7.74 -5.14 10.70
N VAL A 53 7.76 -3.93 11.25
CA VAL A 53 8.98 -3.12 11.44
C VAL A 53 9.34 -3.10 12.94
N PRO A 54 10.62 -3.27 13.33
CA PRO A 54 11.02 -3.07 14.71
C PRO A 54 10.63 -1.65 15.16
N GLN A 55 9.97 -1.52 16.31
CA GLN A 55 9.39 -0.27 16.79
C GLN A 55 10.42 0.88 16.85
N GLU A 56 11.66 0.58 17.23
CA GLU A 56 12.76 1.54 17.28
C GLU A 56 13.22 2.04 15.89
N LYS A 57 12.81 1.37 14.81
CA LYS A 57 13.14 1.66 13.42
C LYS A 57 11.96 2.19 12.60
N THR A 58 10.76 2.32 13.16
CA THR A 58 9.56 2.77 12.42
C THR A 58 9.79 4.09 11.67
N LYS A 59 10.35 5.10 12.33
CA LYS A 59 10.66 6.40 11.70
C LYS A 59 11.73 6.30 10.62
N GLU A 60 12.75 5.46 10.84
CA GLU A 60 13.81 5.18 9.85
C GLU A 60 13.20 4.55 8.59
N PHE A 61 12.31 3.56 8.78
CA PHE A 61 11.61 2.89 7.68
C PHE A 61 10.71 3.85 6.90
N VAL A 62 9.89 4.66 7.59
CA VAL A 62 9.02 5.65 6.94
C VAL A 62 9.86 6.61 6.09
N GLY A 63 10.95 7.16 6.63
CA GLY A 63 11.83 8.05 5.88
C GLY A 63 12.46 7.37 4.65
N ALA A 64 12.90 6.11 4.80
CA ALA A 64 13.45 5.33 3.69
C ALA A 64 12.40 5.00 2.62
N ALA A 65 11.15 4.70 3.03
CA ALA A 65 10.04 4.42 2.12
C ALA A 65 9.62 5.66 1.33
N THR A 66 9.48 6.81 2.00
CA THR A 66 9.25 8.10 1.34
C THR A 66 10.36 8.40 0.33
N LYS A 67 11.63 8.20 0.73
CA LYS A 67 12.76 8.44 -0.18
C LYS A 67 12.77 7.50 -1.39
N ALA A 68 12.35 6.25 -1.21
CA ALA A 68 12.23 5.30 -2.30
C ALA A 68 11.18 5.76 -3.32
N VAL A 69 10.00 6.17 -2.87
CA VAL A 69 8.93 6.68 -3.76
C VAL A 69 9.37 7.96 -4.47
N GLU A 70 10.00 8.91 -3.77
CA GLU A 70 10.61 10.10 -4.38
C GLU A 70 11.58 9.76 -5.50
N THR A 71 12.40 8.72 -5.30
CA THR A 71 13.41 8.31 -6.27
C THR A 71 12.78 7.62 -7.47
N MET A 72 11.72 6.84 -7.26
CA MET A 72 10.97 6.17 -8.33
C MET A 72 10.15 7.14 -9.17
N PHE A 73 9.56 8.17 -8.54
CA PHE A 73 8.64 9.10 -9.16
C PHE A 73 9.07 10.56 -8.93
N PRO A 74 10.24 10.99 -9.44
CA PRO A 74 10.83 12.30 -9.13
C PRO A 74 10.01 13.49 -9.66
N THR A 75 9.15 13.26 -10.64
CA THR A 75 8.27 14.28 -11.25
C THR A 75 6.84 14.24 -10.70
N GLY A 76 6.58 13.45 -9.67
CA GLY A 76 5.23 13.23 -9.14
C GLY A 76 4.59 11.93 -9.64
N LEU A 77 3.37 11.67 -9.16
CA LEU A 77 2.60 10.46 -9.35
C LEU A 77 1.32 10.71 -10.18
N LYS A 78 0.71 11.89 -10.04
CA LYS A 78 -0.64 12.16 -10.57
C LYS A 78 -0.67 12.13 -12.10
N ASP A 79 0.23 12.83 -12.75
CA ASP A 79 0.31 12.90 -14.22
C ASP A 79 1.49 12.07 -14.77
N ASN A 80 1.96 11.11 -13.99
CA ASN A 80 3.07 10.21 -14.34
C ASN A 80 2.55 8.94 -15.03
N ASP A 81 3.10 8.61 -16.20
CA ASP A 81 2.74 7.41 -16.98
C ASP A 81 3.23 6.10 -16.37
N ASP A 82 4.28 6.14 -15.54
CA ASP A 82 4.85 4.97 -14.85
C ASP A 82 4.07 4.61 -13.56
N TYR A 83 3.22 5.50 -13.06
CA TYR A 83 2.36 5.26 -11.91
C TYR A 83 0.88 5.12 -12.33
N THR A 84 0.28 3.97 -12.02
CA THR A 84 -1.05 3.63 -12.51
C THR A 84 -2.19 4.11 -11.60
N SER A 85 -3.39 4.02 -12.14
CA SER A 85 -4.67 4.26 -11.49
C SER A 85 -5.22 3.01 -10.79
N VAL A 86 -6.06 3.22 -9.78
CA VAL A 86 -6.95 2.17 -9.29
C VAL A 86 -7.99 1.83 -10.37
N VAL A 87 -8.31 0.55 -10.55
CA VAL A 87 -9.05 0.04 -11.71
C VAL A 87 -10.43 0.68 -11.95
N ASN A 88 -11.14 1.11 -10.90
CA ASN A 88 -12.46 1.76 -11.01
C ASN A 88 -12.84 2.53 -9.73
N GLN A 89 -13.91 3.33 -9.83
CA GLN A 89 -14.48 4.10 -8.72
C GLN A 89 -14.79 3.24 -7.49
N ARG A 90 -15.44 2.08 -7.67
CA ARG A 90 -15.83 1.22 -6.54
C ARG A 90 -14.62 0.76 -5.73
N HIS A 91 -13.53 0.39 -6.40
CA HIS A 91 -12.30 -0.04 -5.73
C HIS A 91 -11.54 1.14 -5.15
N TYR A 92 -11.56 2.30 -5.81
CA TYR A 92 -11.04 3.56 -5.27
C TYR A 92 -11.74 3.93 -3.95
N ASP A 93 -13.08 3.95 -3.94
CA ASP A 93 -13.89 4.26 -2.76
C ASP A 93 -13.61 3.27 -1.61
N ARG A 94 -13.43 1.99 -1.95
CA ARG A 94 -13.05 0.96 -0.98
C ARG A 94 -11.70 1.27 -0.33
N ILE A 95 -10.67 1.54 -1.12
CA ILE A 95 -9.32 1.86 -0.62
C ILE A 95 -9.36 3.14 0.23
N MET A 96 -10.04 4.20 -0.23
CA MET A 96 -10.17 5.43 0.52
C MET A 96 -10.90 5.21 1.85
N SER A 97 -11.92 4.33 1.89
CA SER A 97 -12.62 4.01 3.14
C SER A 97 -11.72 3.39 4.22
N TYR A 98 -10.68 2.65 3.82
CA TYR A 98 -9.70 2.09 4.76
C TYR A 98 -8.80 3.18 5.36
N ILE A 99 -8.41 4.15 4.54
CA ILE A 99 -7.59 5.29 4.95
C ILE A 99 -8.39 6.16 5.95
N GLU A 100 -9.64 6.47 5.62
CA GLU A 100 -10.51 7.25 6.50
C GLU A 100 -10.83 6.51 7.80
N GLU A 101 -11.15 5.21 7.75
CA GLU A 101 -11.38 4.40 8.96
C GLU A 101 -10.16 4.40 9.89
N ALA A 102 -8.94 4.29 9.34
CA ALA A 102 -7.72 4.36 10.12
C ALA A 102 -7.52 5.74 10.78
N ARG A 103 -7.78 6.84 10.04
CA ARG A 103 -7.73 8.21 10.58
C ARG A 103 -8.76 8.41 11.70
N ASP A 104 -9.99 7.97 11.49
CA ASP A 104 -11.08 8.07 12.47
C ASP A 104 -10.80 7.30 13.76
N LYS A 105 -10.03 6.22 13.65
CA LYS A 105 -9.58 5.39 14.78
C LYS A 105 -8.29 5.87 15.43
N GLY A 106 -7.74 6.99 14.94
CA GLY A 106 -6.58 7.65 15.52
C GLY A 106 -5.23 7.08 15.10
N ALA A 107 -5.18 6.22 14.08
CA ALA A 107 -3.93 5.75 13.51
C ALA A 107 -3.20 6.89 12.79
N GLU A 108 -1.87 6.89 12.85
CA GLU A 108 -1.06 7.82 12.07
C GLU A 108 -1.04 7.37 10.61
N VAL A 109 -1.55 8.22 9.73
CA VAL A 109 -1.61 7.97 8.28
C VAL A 109 -0.70 8.95 7.56
N ILE A 110 0.31 8.41 6.87
CA ILE A 110 1.32 9.16 6.15
C ILE A 110 1.07 9.01 4.65
N GLU A 111 0.65 10.09 4.01
CA GLU A 111 0.56 10.18 2.55
C GLU A 111 1.95 10.44 1.96
N ILE A 112 2.42 9.58 1.05
CA ILE A 112 3.69 9.77 0.34
C ILE A 112 3.42 10.50 -0.97
N ASN A 113 3.44 11.83 -0.90
CA ASN A 113 3.17 12.74 -2.01
C ASN A 113 4.30 13.78 -2.11
N PRO A 114 5.44 13.40 -2.71
CA PRO A 114 6.68 14.18 -2.62
C PRO A 114 6.64 15.52 -3.35
N THR A 115 5.75 15.65 -4.33
CA THR A 115 5.58 16.86 -5.15
C THR A 115 4.41 17.73 -4.69
N GLY A 116 3.68 17.34 -3.63
CA GLY A 116 2.53 18.09 -3.11
C GLY A 116 1.37 18.17 -4.10
N GLU A 117 1.20 17.15 -4.94
CA GLU A 117 0.15 17.10 -5.95
C GLU A 117 -1.24 17.02 -5.30
N ASN A 118 -2.24 17.64 -5.94
CA ASN A 118 -3.61 17.55 -5.46
C ASN A 118 -4.33 16.32 -6.06
N PHE A 119 -4.59 15.30 -5.23
CA PHE A 119 -5.35 14.10 -5.58
C PHE A 119 -6.88 14.22 -5.38
N SER A 120 -7.41 15.38 -5.01
CA SER A 120 -8.86 15.57 -4.79
C SER A 120 -9.68 15.67 -6.10
N GLN A 121 -9.04 16.00 -7.23
CA GLN A 121 -9.69 16.18 -8.54
C GLN A 121 -9.30 15.04 -9.48
N GLN A 122 -10.18 14.10 -9.81
CA GLN A 122 -9.75 12.95 -10.62
C GLN A 122 -10.81 12.38 -11.57
N PRO A 123 -10.53 12.36 -12.89
CA PRO A 123 -11.07 11.35 -13.80
C PRO A 123 -10.30 10.00 -13.72
N HIS A 124 -9.22 9.91 -12.92
CA HIS A 124 -8.23 8.83 -13.03
C HIS A 124 -8.00 7.97 -11.78
N TYR A 125 -8.74 8.06 -10.68
CA TYR A 125 -8.65 7.13 -9.53
C TYR A 125 -7.22 6.80 -9.00
N LYS A 126 -6.24 7.69 -9.17
CA LYS A 126 -4.89 7.54 -8.62
C LYS A 126 -4.92 7.83 -7.12
N ILE A 127 -4.24 7.02 -6.34
CA ILE A 127 -4.10 7.22 -4.89
C ILE A 127 -2.59 7.20 -4.64
N PRO A 128 -1.99 8.25 -4.05
CA PRO A 128 -0.57 8.20 -3.70
C PRO A 128 -0.33 7.08 -2.67
N PRO A 129 0.88 6.51 -2.58
CA PRO A 129 1.16 5.50 -1.56
C PRO A 129 0.91 6.04 -0.15
N HIS A 130 0.25 5.26 0.69
CA HIS A 130 0.02 5.58 2.09
C HIS A 130 0.73 4.59 2.99
N ILE A 131 1.29 5.07 4.10
CA ILE A 131 1.71 4.23 5.23
C ILE A 131 0.75 4.46 6.38
N ILE A 132 0.30 3.40 7.03
CA ILE A 132 -0.49 3.49 8.27
C ILE A 132 0.37 2.89 9.38
N VAL A 133 0.69 3.69 10.39
CA VAL A 133 1.58 3.30 11.47
C VAL A 133 0.77 2.73 12.62
N ASP A 134 1.12 1.50 13.05
CA ASP A 134 0.51 0.80 14.18
C ASP A 134 -1.04 0.74 14.14
N PRO A 135 -1.67 0.37 12.99
CA PRO A 135 -3.11 0.19 12.95
C PRO A 135 -3.54 -0.98 13.82
N SER A 136 -4.68 -0.85 14.49
CA SER A 136 -5.27 -1.96 15.23
C SER A 136 -5.68 -3.10 14.29
N ASP A 137 -5.56 -4.34 14.76
CA ASP A 137 -5.90 -5.53 13.99
C ASP A 137 -7.38 -5.54 13.56
N ASP A 138 -8.29 -4.88 14.28
CA ASP A 138 -9.72 -4.87 13.96
C ASP A 138 -10.10 -3.96 12.78
N LEU A 139 -9.18 -3.11 12.30
CA LEU A 139 -9.41 -2.24 11.16
C LEU A 139 -9.50 -3.04 9.86
N LYS A 140 -10.36 -2.61 8.92
CA LYS A 140 -10.51 -3.36 7.64
C LYS A 140 -9.23 -3.38 6.82
N VAL A 141 -8.38 -2.36 6.94
CA VAL A 141 -7.06 -2.35 6.31
C VAL A 141 -6.16 -3.50 6.80
N MET A 142 -6.43 -4.04 8.00
CA MET A 142 -5.76 -5.21 8.59
C MET A 142 -6.51 -6.52 8.39
N GLN A 143 -7.81 -6.49 8.12
CA GLN A 143 -8.63 -7.70 7.90
C GLN A 143 -8.77 -8.10 6.43
N ASP A 144 -8.86 -7.14 5.53
CA ASP A 144 -9.08 -7.36 4.10
C ASP A 144 -7.75 -7.41 3.32
N GLU A 145 -7.75 -8.07 2.15
CA GLU A 145 -6.74 -7.83 1.12
C GLU A 145 -6.93 -6.41 0.55
N ILE A 146 -5.93 -5.55 0.75
CA ILE A 146 -6.04 -4.13 0.40
C ILE A 146 -6.14 -3.96 -1.11
N PHE A 147 -5.29 -4.68 -1.85
CA PHE A 147 -5.20 -4.62 -3.31
C PHE A 147 -5.04 -3.19 -3.83
N GLY A 148 -4.23 -2.39 -3.12
CA GLY A 148 -4.09 -0.95 -3.31
C GLY A 148 -2.81 -0.43 -2.66
N PRO A 149 -2.50 0.88 -2.84
CA PRO A 149 -1.20 1.42 -2.47
C PRO A 149 -1.16 1.86 -0.99
N ILE A 150 -1.68 1.05 -0.06
CA ILE A 150 -1.63 1.31 1.40
C ILE A 150 -0.77 0.25 2.09
N LEU A 151 0.27 0.66 2.83
CA LEU A 151 1.16 -0.21 3.59
C LEU A 151 1.03 0.04 5.11
N PRO A 152 0.26 -0.76 5.84
CA PRO A 152 0.34 -0.89 7.29
C PRO A 152 1.75 -1.31 7.74
N ILE A 153 2.27 -0.68 8.79
CA ILE A 153 3.57 -1.02 9.40
C ILE A 153 3.57 -1.08 10.92
#